data_AF-A0A0A0LFI6-F1
#
_entry.id   AF-A0A0A0LFI6-F1
#
_cell.length_a   1.000
_cell.length_b   1.000
_cell.length_c   1.000
_cell.angle_alpha   90.00
_cell.angle_beta   90.00
_cell.angle_gamma   90.00
#
_symmetry.space_group_name_H-M   'P 1'
#
loop_
_entity.id
_entity.type
_entity.pdbx_description
1 polymer ?
#
loop_
_entity_poly.entity_id
_entity_poly.type
_entity_poly.pdbx_seq_one_letter_code
_entity_poly.pdbx_strand_id
1 'polypeptide(L)'
;MSIQNSLKPFKFFVLRPIDVFSPLLKAVLVLSVVASFSLFFYLTFSDQNSTCRGCYNAHRYSNHRKMKAFDAGEQPTNISHLVFGIGGSVKTWNERRHYCELWWKKNVTRGFVWIEEKPEFSWPESSPPYRVSDDTSKFNYTCWYD
;
A
#
# COMPACT_ATOMS: atom_id res chain seq x y z
N MET A 1 90.62 -11.60 -7.53
CA MET A 1 90.13 -12.93 -7.12
C MET A 1 89.25 -12.74 -5.91
N SER A 2 88.06 -13.35 -5.93
CA SER A 2 87.02 -13.37 -4.89
C SER A 2 86.14 -12.12 -4.74
N ILE A 3 84.81 -12.16 -4.69
CA ILE A 3 83.76 -13.08 -5.18
C ILE A 3 82.56 -12.15 -5.43
N GLN A 4 81.89 -12.34 -6.56
CA GLN A 4 80.66 -11.68 -6.94
C GLN A 4 79.53 -12.09 -5.99
N ASN A 5 78.77 -11.13 -5.44
CA ASN A 5 77.41 -11.40 -4.97
C ASN A 5 76.45 -10.34 -5.53
N SER A 6 76.05 -10.65 -6.76
CA SER A 6 74.84 -10.19 -7.41
C SER A 6 73.64 -10.69 -6.62
N LEU A 7 72.77 -9.78 -6.16
CA LEU A 7 71.32 -10.02 -6.10
C LEU A 7 70.58 -8.67 -5.99
N LYS A 8 69.87 -8.37 -7.08
CA LYS A 8 68.96 -7.25 -7.32
C LYS A 8 67.71 -7.31 -6.41
N PRO A 9 66.92 -6.21 -6.32
CA PRO A 9 66.01 -5.93 -5.22
C PRO A 9 64.70 -6.72 -5.36
N PHE A 10 64.39 -7.55 -4.37
CA PHE A 10 63.05 -8.12 -4.20
C PHE A 10 62.38 -7.49 -2.96
N LYS A 11 61.85 -6.28 -3.15
CA LYS A 11 60.99 -5.61 -2.16
C LYS A 11 59.64 -5.18 -2.76
N PHE A 12 59.12 -5.90 -3.75
CA PHE A 12 57.89 -5.46 -4.45
C PHE A 12 56.70 -6.42 -4.51
N PHE A 13 56.72 -7.60 -3.89
CA PHE A 13 55.52 -8.45 -3.91
C PHE A 13 55.18 -9.02 -2.54
N VAL A 14 54.69 -8.15 -1.66
CA VAL A 14 53.84 -8.56 -0.53
C VAL A 14 52.58 -7.70 -0.60
N LEU A 15 51.73 -7.96 -1.59
CA LEU A 15 50.35 -7.49 -1.57
C LEU A 15 49.67 -8.23 -0.42
N ARG A 16 49.46 -7.54 0.71
CA ARG A 16 48.78 -8.10 1.87
C ARG A 16 47.36 -8.45 1.44
N PRO A 17 46.91 -9.71 1.54
CA PRO A 17 45.56 -10.11 1.14
C PRO A 17 44.46 -9.30 1.87
N ILE A 18 44.79 -8.82 3.07
CA ILE A 18 43.93 -8.07 3.99
C ILE A 18 43.36 -6.79 3.35
N ASP A 19 44.10 -6.12 2.46
CA ASP A 19 43.67 -4.86 1.86
C ASP A 19 42.63 -5.05 0.75
N VAL A 20 42.54 -6.27 0.17
CA VAL A 20 41.57 -6.63 -0.88
C VAL A 20 40.35 -7.35 -0.29
N PHE A 21 40.53 -8.10 0.80
CA PHE A 21 39.41 -8.77 1.48
C PHE A 21 38.41 -7.77 2.11
N SER A 22 38.89 -6.63 2.62
CA SER A 22 38.03 -5.61 3.21
C SER A 22 37.02 -4.99 2.22
N PRO A 23 37.44 -4.50 1.03
CA PRO A 23 36.48 -3.98 0.05
C PRO A 23 35.59 -5.08 -0.55
N LEU A 24 36.10 -6.30 -0.74
CA LEU A 24 35.30 -7.43 -1.21
C LEU A 24 34.20 -7.81 -0.21
N LEU A 25 34.54 -7.90 1.08
CA LEU A 25 33.57 -8.19 2.14
C LEU A 25 32.48 -7.10 2.22
N LYS A 26 32.86 -5.83 2.12
CA LYS A 26 31.91 -4.71 2.08
C LYS A 26 31.00 -4.77 0.85
N ALA A 27 31.54 -5.08 -0.33
CA ALA A 27 30.74 -5.24 -1.54
C ALA A 27 29.72 -6.38 -1.41
N VAL A 28 30.12 -7.52 -0.85
CA VAL A 28 29.23 -8.66 -0.60
C VAL A 28 28.12 -8.28 0.39
N LEU A 29 28.44 -7.56 1.47
CA LEU A 29 27.44 -7.09 2.44
C LEU A 29 26.43 -6.14 1.80
N VAL A 30 26.89 -5.18 0.99
CA VAL A 30 26.00 -4.25 0.27
C VAL A 30 25.08 -4.99 -0.69
N LEU A 31 25.62 -5.93 -1.48
CA LEU A 31 24.82 -6.75 -2.40
C LEU A 31 23.78 -7.59 -1.65
N SER A 32 24.15 -8.17 -0.50
CA SER A 32 23.23 -8.95 0.34
C SER A 32 22.09 -8.09 0.89
N VAL A 33 22.36 -6.87 1.35
CA VAL A 33 21.34 -5.93 1.82
C VAL A 33 20.39 -5.54 0.69
N VAL A 34 20.93 -5.19 -0.49
CA VAL A 34 20.12 -4.81 -1.66
C VAL A 34 19.22 -5.96 -2.12
N ALA A 35 19.74 -7.19 -2.17
CA ALA A 35 18.96 -8.37 -2.54
C ALA A 35 17.85 -8.66 -1.53
N SER A 36 18.16 -8.58 -0.22
CA SER A 36 17.18 -8.80 0.85
C SER A 36 16.07 -7.76 0.86
N PHE A 37 16.44 -6.48 0.67
CA PHE A 37 15.49 -5.38 0.55
C PHE A 37 14.60 -5.57 -0.68
N SER A 38 15.19 -5.84 -1.85
CA SER A 38 14.44 -6.10 -3.08
C SER A 38 13.48 -7.29 -2.94
N LEU A 39 13.89 -8.37 -2.27
CA LEU A 39 13.03 -9.52 -1.99
C LEU A 39 11.90 -9.15 -1.04
N PHE A 40 12.15 -8.36 0.01
CA PHE A 40 11.10 -7.89 0.91
C PHE A 40 10.05 -7.04 0.18
N PHE A 41 10.48 -6.11 -0.67
CA PHE A 41 9.57 -5.33 -1.51
C PHE A 41 8.84 -6.22 -2.52
N TYR A 42 9.54 -7.16 -3.15
CA TYR A 42 8.91 -8.10 -4.07
C TYR A 42 7.86 -8.96 -3.36
N LEU A 43 8.13 -9.50 -2.17
CA LEU A 43 7.15 -10.29 -1.44
C LEU A 43 5.96 -9.45 -0.98
N THR A 44 6.20 -8.24 -0.45
CA THR A 44 5.10 -7.36 0.02
C THR A 44 4.23 -6.82 -1.11
N PHE A 45 4.80 -6.56 -2.29
CA PHE A 45 4.04 -6.05 -3.45
C PHE A 45 3.54 -7.16 -4.39
N SER A 46 4.25 -8.28 -4.54
CA SER A 46 3.84 -9.42 -5.37
C SER A 46 2.73 -10.25 -4.71
N ASP A 47 2.59 -10.20 -3.38
CA ASP A 47 1.51 -10.88 -2.68
C ASP A 47 0.12 -10.25 -2.91
N GLN A 48 0.04 -9.13 -3.65
CA GLN A 48 -1.22 -8.63 -4.20
C GLN A 48 -1.80 -9.52 -5.32
N ASN A 49 -1.06 -10.53 -5.78
CA ASN A 49 -1.57 -11.53 -6.73
C ASN A 49 -1.95 -12.87 -6.07
N SER A 50 -1.99 -12.94 -4.72
CA SER A 50 -2.66 -14.04 -4.05
C SER A 50 -4.16 -13.88 -4.29
N THR A 51 -4.63 -14.58 -5.33
CA THR A 51 -6.04 -14.88 -5.57
C THR A 51 -6.71 -15.17 -4.23
N CYS A 52 -7.51 -14.21 -3.76
CA CYS A 52 -8.33 -14.31 -2.58
C CYS A 52 -9.15 -15.61 -2.66
N ARG A 53 -8.67 -16.65 -1.98
CA ARG A 53 -9.30 -17.97 -1.97
C ARG A 53 -10.60 -17.97 -1.15
N GLY A 54 -11.05 -16.84 -0.60
CA GLY A 54 -12.37 -16.66 0.02
C GLY A 54 -13.37 -15.87 -0.84
N CYS A 55 -12.95 -15.27 -1.95
CA CYS A 55 -13.80 -14.42 -2.78
C CYS A 55 -14.67 -15.20 -3.77
N TYR A 56 -14.49 -16.52 -3.89
CA TYR A 56 -15.29 -17.37 -4.77
C TYR A 56 -16.77 -17.45 -4.36
N ASN A 57 -17.07 -17.26 -3.07
CA ASN A 57 -18.46 -17.21 -2.59
C ASN A 57 -19.10 -15.83 -2.74
N ALA A 58 -18.32 -14.74 -2.66
CA ALA A 58 -18.82 -13.39 -2.93
C ALA A 58 -19.25 -13.22 -4.40
N HIS A 59 -18.56 -13.91 -5.33
CA HIS A 59 -18.96 -13.95 -6.73
C HIS A 59 -20.28 -14.70 -6.97
N ARG A 60 -20.73 -15.55 -6.04
CA ARG A 60 -21.93 -16.37 -6.24
C ARG A 60 -23.23 -15.59 -6.06
N TYR A 61 -23.20 -14.46 -5.33
CA TYR A 61 -24.34 -13.53 -5.22
C TYR A 61 -24.42 -12.52 -6.37
N SER A 62 -23.37 -12.40 -7.19
CA SER A 62 -23.35 -11.58 -8.42
C SER A 62 -23.99 -12.29 -9.63
N ASN A 63 -24.77 -13.35 -9.40
CA ASN A 63 -25.66 -13.91 -10.43
C ASN A 63 -26.98 -13.14 -10.57
N HIS A 64 -27.15 -12.03 -9.84
CA HIS A 64 -28.28 -11.15 -10.04
C HIS A 64 -28.03 -10.19 -11.21
N ARG A 65 -28.62 -10.59 -12.35
CA ARG A 65 -28.87 -9.79 -13.54
C ARG A 65 -27.59 -9.40 -14.30
N LYS A 66 -27.34 -10.11 -15.42
CA LYS A 66 -27.07 -9.37 -16.66
C LYS A 66 -28.23 -8.36 -16.78
N MET A 67 -28.03 -7.13 -16.34
CA MET A 67 -28.87 -6.03 -16.82
C MET A 67 -28.71 -6.12 -18.33
N LYS A 68 -29.78 -6.49 -19.03
CA LYS A 68 -29.94 -5.97 -20.39
C LYS A 68 -29.68 -4.47 -20.23
N ALA A 69 -28.62 -3.96 -20.85
CA ALA A 69 -28.47 -2.53 -21.06
C ALA A 69 -29.83 -2.09 -21.58
N PHE A 70 -30.55 -1.36 -20.74
CA PHE A 70 -31.91 -0.98 -21.04
C PHE A 70 -31.73 0.02 -22.16
N ASP A 71 -32.12 -0.35 -23.36
CA ASP A 71 -32.04 0.45 -24.58
C ASP A 71 -33.03 1.63 -24.50
N ALA A 72 -32.90 2.42 -23.44
CA ALA A 72 -33.65 3.62 -23.18
C ALA A 72 -32.69 4.78 -23.26
N GLY A 73 -32.42 5.21 -24.50
CA GLY A 73 -31.79 6.48 -24.81
C GLY A 73 -30.69 6.88 -23.82
N GLU A 74 -29.69 6.02 -23.65
CA GLU A 74 -28.75 6.07 -22.53
C GLU A 74 -27.97 7.39 -22.56
N GLN A 75 -28.34 8.32 -21.68
CA GLN A 75 -27.51 9.48 -21.42
C GLN A 75 -26.20 9.00 -20.78
N PRO A 76 -25.04 9.54 -21.19
CA PRO A 76 -23.75 9.15 -20.61
C PRO A 76 -23.78 9.25 -19.08
N THR A 77 -23.17 8.27 -18.41
CA THR A 77 -23.04 8.29 -16.95
C THR A 77 -22.35 9.58 -16.50
N ASN A 78 -22.99 10.33 -15.60
CA ASN A 78 -22.40 11.51 -14.98
C ASN A 78 -22.13 11.29 -13.48
N ILE A 79 -21.52 12.30 -12.83
CA ILE A 79 -21.19 12.27 -11.39
C ILE A 79 -22.42 12.07 -10.48
N SER A 80 -23.60 12.50 -10.91
CA SER A 80 -24.83 12.37 -10.11
C SER A 80 -25.28 10.92 -9.96
N HIS A 81 -24.82 10.01 -10.84
CA HIS A 81 -25.06 8.59 -10.70
C HIS A 81 -24.19 7.94 -9.61
N LEU A 82 -23.10 8.58 -9.18
CA LEU A 82 -22.16 8.04 -8.19
C LEU A 82 -22.51 8.47 -6.76
N VAL A 83 -22.31 7.57 -5.78
CA VAL A 83 -22.39 7.86 -4.33
C VAL A 83 -21.13 7.36 -3.66
N PHE A 84 -20.51 8.19 -2.83
CA PHE A 84 -19.29 7.84 -2.10
C PHE A 84 -19.61 7.46 -0.65
N GLY A 85 -19.24 6.24 -0.25
CA GLY A 85 -19.19 5.83 1.16
C GLY A 85 -17.75 5.87 1.64
N ILE A 86 -17.44 6.74 2.58
CA ILE A 86 -16.07 6.94 3.09
C ILE A 86 -16.04 6.43 4.54
N GLY A 87 -15.15 5.48 4.84
CA GLY A 87 -14.89 5.07 6.22
C GLY A 87 -13.85 5.99 6.86
N GLY A 88 -14.07 6.40 8.11
CA GLY A 88 -13.14 7.24 8.85
C GLY A 88 -13.22 6.96 10.36
N SER A 89 -12.34 7.64 11.10
CA SER A 89 -12.36 7.67 12.55
C SER A 89 -12.38 9.11 13.04
N VAL A 90 -13.21 9.43 14.03
CA VAL A 90 -13.27 10.76 14.68
C VAL A 90 -11.88 11.22 15.10
N LYS A 91 -11.12 10.32 15.74
CA LYS A 91 -9.78 10.63 16.27
C LYS A 91 -8.80 11.10 15.21
N THR A 92 -8.89 10.55 13.98
CA THR A 92 -7.92 10.84 12.91
C THR A 92 -8.50 11.74 11.80
N TRP A 93 -9.80 12.07 11.86
CA TRP A 93 -10.47 12.81 10.80
C TRP A 93 -9.84 14.17 10.55
N ASN A 94 -9.53 14.93 11.61
CA ASN A 94 -8.98 16.29 11.43
C ASN A 94 -7.64 16.31 10.70
N GLU A 95 -6.81 15.27 10.86
CA GLU A 95 -5.52 15.16 10.17
C GLU A 95 -5.69 14.70 8.71
N ARG A 96 -6.71 13.88 8.43
CA ARG A 96 -6.88 13.18 7.15
C ARG A 96 -7.96 13.78 6.25
N ARG A 97 -8.84 14.63 6.78
CA ARG A 97 -9.98 15.19 6.04
C ARG A 97 -9.58 15.90 4.76
N HIS A 98 -8.40 16.50 4.74
CA HIS A 98 -7.87 17.22 3.59
C HIS A 98 -7.86 16.36 2.31
N TYR A 99 -7.62 15.05 2.41
CA TYR A 99 -7.69 14.16 1.25
C TYR A 99 -9.10 14.09 0.65
N CYS A 100 -10.14 14.11 1.48
CA CYS A 100 -11.52 14.14 1.02
C CYS A 100 -11.89 15.52 0.48
N GLU A 101 -11.45 16.58 1.15
CA GLU A 101 -11.74 17.97 0.79
C GLU A 101 -11.15 18.39 -0.57
N LEU A 102 -10.10 17.71 -1.05
CA LEU A 102 -9.49 17.98 -2.37
C LEU A 102 -10.45 17.72 -3.54
N TRP A 103 -11.28 16.70 -3.45
CA TRP A 103 -12.17 16.29 -4.54
C TRP A 103 -13.65 16.46 -4.21
N TRP A 104 -13.99 16.59 -2.93
CA TRP A 104 -15.36 16.81 -2.50
C TRP A 104 -15.86 18.18 -2.95
N LYS A 105 -17.03 18.18 -3.60
CA LYS A 105 -17.69 19.40 -4.06
C LYS A 105 -19.13 19.41 -3.58
N LYS A 106 -19.46 20.32 -2.65
CA LYS A 106 -20.82 20.55 -2.16
C LYS A 106 -21.77 20.72 -3.35
N ASN A 107 -22.91 20.04 -3.32
CA ASN A 107 -23.93 20.00 -4.38
C ASN A 107 -23.53 19.31 -5.72
N VAL A 108 -22.31 18.79 -5.85
CA VAL A 108 -21.87 18.04 -7.04
C VAL A 108 -21.61 16.57 -6.68
N THR A 109 -20.84 16.33 -5.64
CA THR A 109 -20.58 14.99 -5.10
C THR A 109 -21.59 14.67 -4.00
N ARG A 110 -22.04 13.41 -3.96
CA ARG A 110 -22.98 12.91 -2.95
C ARG A 110 -22.40 11.70 -2.24
N GLY A 111 -22.69 11.56 -0.94
CA GLY A 111 -22.03 10.57 -0.11
C GLY A 111 -21.94 11.00 1.35
N PHE A 112 -21.37 10.13 2.17
CA PHE A 112 -21.19 10.35 3.60
C PHE A 112 -19.88 9.74 4.11
N VAL A 113 -19.32 10.37 5.14
CA VAL A 113 -18.27 9.78 5.97
C VAL A 113 -18.90 9.03 7.13
N TRP A 114 -18.64 7.74 7.24
CA TRP A 114 -19.03 6.90 8.36
C TRP A 114 -17.92 6.88 9.40
N ILE A 115 -18.27 7.30 10.61
CA ILE A 115 -17.38 7.38 11.77
C ILE A 115 -17.98 6.62 12.95
N GLU A 116 -17.16 6.24 13.91
CA GLU A 116 -17.51 5.45 15.09
C GLU A 116 -18.33 6.22 16.13
N GLU A 117 -18.17 7.54 16.23
CA GLU A 117 -18.84 8.35 17.24
C GLU A 117 -19.13 9.78 16.76
N LYS A 118 -19.86 10.56 17.57
CA LYS A 118 -20.15 11.96 17.25
C LYS A 118 -18.88 12.81 17.48
N PRO A 119 -18.44 13.60 16.50
CA PRO A 119 -17.31 14.50 16.69
C PRO A 119 -17.62 15.58 17.73
N GLU A 120 -16.67 15.82 18.64
CA GLU A 120 -16.73 16.95 19.59
C GLU A 120 -16.31 18.29 18.95
N PHE A 121 -15.68 18.23 17.78
CA PHE A 121 -15.26 19.40 17.00
C PHE A 121 -16.31 19.80 15.96
N SER A 122 -16.23 21.05 15.50
CA SER A 122 -17.08 21.54 14.41
C SER A 122 -16.77 20.82 13.10
N TRP A 123 -17.80 20.24 12.49
CA TRP A 123 -17.64 19.58 11.20
C TRP A 123 -17.43 20.62 10.09
N PRO A 124 -16.33 20.56 9.33
CA PRO A 124 -16.07 21.56 8.28
C PRO A 124 -17.09 21.49 7.15
N GLU A 125 -17.52 22.64 6.64
CA GLU A 125 -18.41 22.68 5.48
C GLU A 125 -17.76 22.18 4.18
N SER A 126 -16.43 22.25 4.10
CA SER A 126 -15.63 21.70 2.99
C SER A 126 -15.62 20.18 2.98
N SER A 127 -15.86 19.55 4.13
CA SER A 127 -15.84 18.11 4.29
C SER A 127 -17.19 17.48 3.86
N PRO A 128 -17.19 16.23 3.36
CA PRO A 128 -18.44 15.51 3.13
C PRO A 128 -19.24 15.37 4.44
N PRO A 129 -20.59 15.33 4.40
CA PRO A 129 -21.38 15.15 5.61
C PRO A 129 -21.07 13.79 6.27
N TYR A 130 -21.20 13.71 7.60
CA TYR A 130 -20.92 12.47 8.32
C TYR A 130 -22.18 11.73 8.78
N ARG A 131 -21.99 10.44 9.10
CA ARG A 131 -22.93 9.54 9.78
C ARG A 131 -22.17 8.79 10.87
N VAL A 132 -22.81 8.61 12.02
CA VAL A 132 -22.29 7.75 13.08
C VAL A 132 -22.72 6.32 12.77
N SER A 133 -21.76 5.40 12.83
CA SER A 133 -21.97 3.98 12.59
C SER A 133 -22.67 3.38 13.80
N ASP A 134 -23.75 2.65 13.56
CA ASP A 134 -24.46 1.93 14.61
C ASP A 134 -23.70 0.67 15.04
N ASP A 135 -24.09 0.12 16.19
CA ASP A 135 -23.60 -1.16 16.66
C ASP A 135 -23.82 -2.25 15.61
N THR A 136 -22.72 -2.90 15.24
CA THR A 136 -22.67 -3.96 14.25
C THR A 136 -22.64 -5.36 14.87
N SER A 137 -22.74 -5.48 16.20
CA SER A 137 -22.73 -6.77 16.93
C SER A 137 -23.78 -7.78 16.43
N LYS A 138 -24.90 -7.28 15.89
CA LYS A 138 -25.97 -8.09 15.30
C LYS A 138 -25.60 -8.79 13.99
N PHE A 139 -24.51 -8.38 13.34
CA PHE A 139 -24.05 -9.01 12.10
C PHE A 139 -23.17 -10.20 12.43
N ASN A 140 -23.47 -11.36 11.83
CA ASN A 140 -22.65 -12.55 11.95
C ASN A 140 -21.35 -12.39 11.15
N TYR A 141 -20.31 -11.88 11.82
CA TYR A 141 -18.97 -11.82 11.25
C TYR A 141 -18.33 -13.21 11.29
N THR A 142 -18.15 -13.83 10.12
CA THR A 142 -17.29 -15.02 10.00
C THR A 142 -15.85 -14.56 9.77
N CYS A 143 -15.05 -14.47 10.83
CA CYS A 143 -13.59 -14.41 10.67
C CYS A 143 -13.10 -15.83 10.38
N TRP A 144 -12.33 -16.02 9.31
CA TRP A 144 -11.86 -17.35 8.88
C TRP A 144 -10.44 -17.68 9.41
N TYR A 145 -9.90 -16.87 10.32
CA TYR A 145 -8.56 -17.05 10.88
C TYR A 145 -8.65 -17.36 12.39
N ASP A 146 -9.13 -18.56 12.70
CA ASP A 146 -8.94 -19.23 14.00
C ASP A 146 -8.12 -20.51 13.78
#